data_AF-A0AAV6XH45-F1
#
_entry.id   AF-A0AAV6XH45-F1
#
_cell.length_a   1.000
_cell.length_b   1.000
_cell.length_c   1.000
_cell.angle_alpha   90.00
_cell.angle_beta   90.00
_cell.angle_gamma   90.00
#
_symmetry.space_group_name_H-M   'P 1'
#
loop_
_entity.id
_entity.type
_entity.pdbx_description
1 polymer ?
#
loop_
_entity_poly.entity_id
_entity_poly.type
_entity_poly.pdbx_seq_one_letter_code
_entity_poly.pdbx_strand_id
1 'polypeptide(L)'
;MISDETHEKIVDEGQISGDFKTCFVGSTNKDAANKSSARANLHELCARRNWKRPVFECCNDEGPSHRKLLKTYIYIYYIYRFTFKVVVRMKEESMTMLECFGNPRTNKKAAAEDAAEGALWCLKQMDYQFNKQ
;
A
#
# COMPACT_ATOMS: atom_id res chain seq x y z
N MET A 1 -18.78 22.30 -47.51
CA MET A 1 -17.31 22.16 -47.43
C MET A 1 -17.02 21.37 -46.16
N ILE A 2 -16.89 20.05 -46.31
CA ILE A 2 -15.68 19.25 -45.97
C ILE A 2 -15.50 19.19 -44.44
N SER A 3 -16.07 18.22 -43.72
CA SER A 3 -15.68 16.79 -43.53
C SER A 3 -14.54 16.60 -42.51
N ASP A 4 -14.66 15.49 -41.76
CA ASP A 4 -13.66 14.72 -40.98
C ASP A 4 -13.88 14.76 -39.45
N GLU A 5 -14.64 13.84 -38.85
CA GLU A 5 -14.36 12.42 -38.50
C GLU A 5 -13.33 12.20 -37.38
N THR A 6 -13.84 11.61 -36.28
CA THR A 6 -13.26 10.61 -35.37
C THR A 6 -11.78 10.67 -34.98
N HIS A 7 -11.52 10.59 -33.67
CA HIS A 7 -10.66 9.52 -33.14
C HIS A 7 -10.84 9.38 -31.62
N GLU A 8 -11.45 8.26 -31.21
CA GLU A 8 -11.28 7.66 -29.89
C GLU A 8 -9.79 7.48 -29.60
N LYS A 9 -9.38 7.75 -28.36
CA LYS A 9 -8.14 7.21 -27.81
C LYS A 9 -8.39 6.59 -26.44
N ILE A 10 -8.48 5.28 -26.51
CA ILE A 10 -8.07 4.30 -25.50
C ILE A 10 -6.70 4.72 -24.93
N VAL A 11 -6.58 4.74 -23.61
CA VAL A 11 -5.30 4.72 -22.88
C VAL A 11 -5.40 3.51 -21.96
N ASP A 12 -5.21 2.31 -22.51
CA ASP A 12 -3.95 1.56 -22.59
C ASP A 12 -3.33 1.27 -21.22
N GLU A 13 -3.36 -0.02 -20.90
CA GLU A 13 -2.76 -0.63 -19.73
C GLU A 13 -1.23 -0.60 -19.86
N GLY A 14 -0.61 0.41 -19.26
CA GLY A 14 0.84 0.54 -19.21
C GLY A 14 1.47 -0.32 -18.11
N GLN A 15 2.06 -1.45 -18.51
CA GLN A 15 3.08 -2.20 -17.80
C GLN A 15 4.06 -1.33 -17.00
N ILE A 16 4.23 -1.62 -15.70
CA ILE A 16 5.43 -1.21 -14.96
C ILE A 16 6.43 -2.35 -15.07
N SER A 17 7.06 -2.43 -16.24
CA SER A 17 8.42 -2.96 -16.36
C SER A 17 9.35 -1.88 -15.84
N GLY A 18 10.05 -2.17 -14.75
CA GLY A 18 11.00 -1.25 -14.15
C GLY A 18 11.98 -2.03 -13.30
N ASP A 19 13.12 -2.36 -13.92
CA ASP A 19 14.26 -3.03 -13.30
C ASP A 19 14.63 -2.39 -11.97
N PHE A 20 14.41 -3.13 -10.88
CA PHE A 20 14.84 -2.74 -9.55
C PHE A 20 16.35 -2.94 -9.45
N LYS A 21 17.12 -1.93 -9.88
CA LYS A 21 18.56 -1.89 -9.69
C LYS A 21 18.85 -1.46 -8.24
N THR A 22 19.28 -2.43 -7.44
CA THR A 22 19.83 -2.20 -6.10
C THR A 22 21.21 -1.56 -6.19
N CYS A 23 21.43 -0.46 -5.47
CA CYS A 23 22.75 0.10 -5.25
C CYS A 23 23.33 -0.53 -3.98
N PHE A 24 24.33 -1.40 -4.13
CA PHE A 24 25.07 -1.98 -3.03
C PHE A 24 26.11 -0.97 -2.51
N VAL A 25 26.06 -0.64 -1.22
CA VAL A 25 27.16 0.01 -0.49
C VAL A 25 27.47 -0.87 0.72
N GLY A 26 28.69 -1.40 0.75
CA GLY A 26 29.16 -2.30 1.79
C GLY A 26 29.43 -1.60 3.11
N SER A 27 28.96 -2.19 4.20
CA SER A 27 29.54 -2.05 5.53
C SER A 27 29.26 -3.33 6.32
N THR A 28 30.31 -3.93 6.84
CA THR A 28 30.29 -5.22 7.56
C THR A 28 29.60 -5.04 8.91
N ASN A 29 28.36 -5.53 9.04
CA ASN A 29 27.78 -5.97 10.30
C ASN A 29 26.79 -7.11 10.00
N LYS A 30 27.09 -8.29 10.56
CA LYS A 30 26.23 -9.48 10.53
C LYS A 30 24.98 -9.13 11.33
N ASP A 31 23.83 -9.13 10.65
CA ASP A 31 22.42 -8.91 11.10
C ASP A 31 21.63 -7.93 10.20
N ALA A 32 22.23 -7.45 9.11
CA ALA A 32 21.52 -6.79 8.01
C ALA A 32 21.16 -7.79 6.90
N ALA A 33 20.44 -8.86 7.23
CA ALA A 33 19.70 -9.58 6.19
C ALA A 33 18.66 -8.59 5.65
N ASN A 34 18.80 -8.20 4.38
CA ASN A 34 17.90 -7.32 3.62
C ASN A 34 16.50 -7.27 4.24
N LYS A 35 16.20 -6.24 5.05
CA LYS A 35 14.85 -6.02 5.56
C LYS A 35 14.00 -5.60 4.37
N SER A 36 13.45 -6.58 3.68
CA SER A 36 12.40 -6.40 2.69
C SER A 36 11.31 -5.52 3.29
N SER A 37 10.80 -4.58 2.51
CA SER A 37 9.72 -3.69 2.92
C SER A 37 8.52 -4.48 3.46
N ALA A 38 7.76 -3.90 4.39
CA ALA A 38 6.56 -4.54 4.94
C ALA A 38 5.56 -4.87 3.82
N ARG A 39 5.49 -4.01 2.79
CA ARG A 39 4.74 -4.30 1.55
C ARG A 39 5.21 -5.57 0.85
N ALA A 40 6.51 -5.69 0.57
CA ALA A 40 7.06 -6.86 -0.10
C ALA A 40 6.79 -8.14 0.69
N ASN A 41 7.00 -8.09 2.01
CA ASN A 41 6.72 -9.22 2.90
C ASN A 41 5.24 -9.62 2.90
N LEU A 42 4.32 -8.65 2.87
CA LEU A 42 2.89 -8.93 2.79
C LEU A 42 2.53 -9.57 1.45
N HIS A 43 3.10 -9.09 0.35
CA HIS A 43 2.91 -9.70 -0.97
C HIS A 43 3.41 -11.14 -1.02
N GLU A 44 4.62 -11.40 -0.52
CA GLU A 44 5.20 -12.73 -0.45
C GLU A 44 4.37 -13.67 0.42
N LEU A 45 3.91 -13.19 1.59
CA LEU A 45 3.03 -13.96 2.47
C LEU A 45 1.73 -14.36 1.77
N CYS A 46 1.10 -13.43 1.07
CA CYS A 46 -0.13 -13.72 0.32
C CYS A 46 0.13 -14.72 -0.80
N ALA A 47 1.22 -14.56 -1.55
CA ALA A 47 1.60 -15.48 -2.62
C ALA A 47 1.84 -16.91 -2.10
N ARG A 48 2.59 -17.05 -0.99
CA ARG A 48 2.89 -18.34 -0.35
C ARG A 48 1.63 -19.06 0.17
N ARG A 49 0.60 -18.31 0.54
CA ARG A 49 -0.68 -18.84 1.04
C ARG A 49 -1.75 -18.98 -0.05
N ASN A 50 -1.39 -18.73 -1.31
CA ASN A 50 -2.33 -18.69 -2.45
C ASN A 50 -3.52 -17.73 -2.22
N TRP A 51 -3.30 -16.67 -1.44
CA TRP A 51 -4.29 -15.61 -1.24
C TRP A 51 -4.24 -14.60 -2.38
N LYS A 52 -5.33 -13.83 -2.54
CA LYS A 52 -5.33 -12.73 -3.52
C LYS A 52 -4.30 -11.68 -3.13
N ARG A 53 -3.79 -10.97 -4.13
CA ARG A 53 -2.83 -9.89 -3.95
C ARG A 53 -3.43 -8.83 -2.99
N PRO A 54 -2.67 -8.34 -1.99
CA PRO A 54 -3.14 -7.29 -1.11
C PRO A 54 -3.45 -6.02 -1.91
N VAL A 55 -4.57 -5.38 -1.60
CA VAL A 55 -5.00 -4.11 -2.21
C VAL A 55 -4.68 -2.98 -1.26
N PHE A 56 -4.05 -1.93 -1.79
CA PHE A 56 -3.69 -0.73 -1.05
C PHE A 56 -4.54 0.44 -1.53
N GLU A 57 -5.35 0.99 -0.64
CA GLU A 57 -6.22 2.14 -0.91
C GLU A 57 -5.71 3.34 -0.11
N CYS A 58 -5.49 4.48 -0.78
CA CYS A 58 -5.18 5.72 -0.09
C CYS A 58 -6.49 6.43 0.25
N CYS A 59 -6.79 6.58 1.54
CA CYS A 59 -8.08 7.13 1.99
C CYS A 59 -8.15 8.65 1.88
N ASN A 60 -6.99 9.34 1.89
CA ASN A 60 -6.90 10.81 1.87
C ASN A 60 -5.89 11.23 0.80
N ASP A 61 -6.32 11.29 -0.46
CA ASP A 61 -5.49 11.73 -1.59
C ASP A 61 -5.58 13.24 -1.87
N GLU A 62 -6.47 13.96 -1.18
CA GLU A 62 -6.61 15.41 -1.26
C GLU A 62 -5.40 16.12 -0.63
N GLY A 63 -4.33 16.23 -1.41
CA GLY A 63 -3.20 17.09 -1.12
C GLY A 63 -3.57 18.57 -1.20
N PRO A 64 -2.75 19.47 -0.63
CA PRO A 64 -3.08 20.89 -0.52
C PRO A 64 -3.25 21.58 -1.88
N SER A 65 -4.49 21.94 -2.20
CA SER A 65 -4.77 23.06 -3.10
C SER A 65 -4.48 24.35 -2.33
N HIS A 66 -3.45 25.07 -2.76
CA HIS A 66 -2.68 26.10 -2.07
C HIS A 66 -3.42 27.40 -1.69
N ARG A 67 -4.75 27.39 -1.56
CA ARG A 67 -5.54 28.58 -1.20
C ARG A 67 -6.66 28.26 -0.22
N LYS A 68 -6.38 28.52 1.07
CA LYS A 68 -7.31 28.97 2.14
C LYS A 68 -6.62 28.80 3.50
N LEU A 69 -5.62 29.65 3.71
CA LEU A 69 -5.01 29.84 5.01
C LEU A 69 -5.98 30.63 5.89
N LEU A 70 -6.01 30.29 7.18
CA LEU A 70 -6.60 31.03 8.31
C LEU A 70 -7.97 30.59 8.86
N LYS A 71 -8.18 29.28 9.05
CA LYS A 71 -8.80 28.63 10.26
C LYS A 71 -8.25 27.21 10.50
N THR A 72 -7.06 26.92 9.97
CA THR A 72 -6.88 25.68 9.20
C THR A 72 -5.84 24.67 9.75
N TYR A 73 -5.03 24.95 10.78
CA TYR A 73 -3.81 24.13 11.06
C TYR A 73 -4.02 22.69 11.55
N ILE A 74 -4.93 22.40 12.49
CA ILE A 74 -5.17 21.02 12.94
C ILE A 74 -5.85 20.21 11.84
N TYR A 75 -6.79 20.83 11.13
CA TYR A 75 -7.53 20.20 10.04
C TYR A 75 -6.67 19.99 8.79
N ILE A 76 -5.82 20.98 8.42
CA ILE A 76 -4.70 20.83 7.48
C ILE A 76 -3.83 19.67 7.93
N TYR A 77 -3.34 19.66 9.16
CA TYR A 77 -2.44 18.60 9.61
C TYR A 77 -3.04 17.20 9.46
N TYR A 78 -4.34 17.03 9.72
CA TYR A 78 -5.04 15.76 9.50
C TYR A 78 -5.23 15.42 8.01
N ILE A 79 -5.53 16.41 7.16
CA ILE A 79 -5.68 16.23 5.70
C ILE A 79 -4.31 15.96 5.03
N TYR A 80 -3.22 16.53 5.54
CA TYR A 80 -1.88 16.46 4.93
C TYR A 80 -1.15 15.15 5.27
N ARG A 81 -1.86 14.23 5.93
CA ARG A 81 -1.36 12.91 6.25
C ARG A 81 -2.15 11.88 5.46
N PHE A 82 -1.40 11.12 4.69
CA PHE A 82 -1.91 9.97 3.96
C PHE A 82 -2.17 8.86 4.95
N THR A 83 -3.36 8.29 4.86
CA THR A 83 -3.74 7.06 5.54
C THR A 83 -3.98 6.03 4.46
N PHE A 84 -3.40 4.84 4.63
CA PHE A 84 -3.64 3.73 3.72
C PHE A 84 -4.43 2.65 4.41
N LYS A 85 -5.35 2.06 3.65
CA LYS A 85 -6.04 0.84 3.99
C LYS A 85 -5.44 -0.31 3.18
N VAL A 86 -5.20 -1.42 3.84
CA VAL A 86 -4.76 -2.68 3.25
C VAL A 86 -5.87 -3.69 3.37
N VAL A 87 -6.23 -4.32 2.25
CA VAL A 87 -7.22 -5.39 2.19
C VAL A 87 -6.56 -6.68 1.72
N VAL A 88 -6.65 -7.73 2.54
CA VAL A 88 -6.20 -9.09 2.22
C VAL A 88 -7.39 -10.03 2.19
N ARG A 89 -7.62 -10.70 1.05
CA ARG A 89 -8.69 -11.70 0.91
C ARG A 89 -8.09 -13.09 1.03
N MET A 90 -8.49 -13.83 2.07
CA MET A 90 -7.86 -15.10 2.44
C MET A 90 -8.54 -16.33 1.80
N LYS A 91 -9.85 -16.27 1.53
CA LYS A 91 -10.59 -17.32 0.84
C LYS A 91 -11.58 -16.67 -0.14
N GLU A 92 -11.88 -17.36 -1.23
CA GLU A 92 -12.80 -16.88 -2.26
C GLU A 92 -14.26 -17.22 -1.91
N GLU A 93 -14.47 -18.36 -1.26
CA GLU A 93 -15.81 -18.89 -0.92
C GLU A 93 -16.34 -18.38 0.42
N SER A 94 -15.45 -18.01 1.35
CA SER A 94 -15.83 -17.32 2.57
C SER A 94 -15.45 -15.85 2.45
N MET A 95 -16.35 -14.95 2.88
CA MET A 95 -16.10 -13.50 2.93
C MET A 95 -15.10 -13.12 4.04
N THR A 96 -14.04 -13.92 4.20
CA THR A 96 -12.99 -13.75 5.19
C THR A 96 -11.92 -12.83 4.60
N MET A 97 -12.04 -11.55 4.92
CA MET A 97 -11.09 -10.52 4.53
C MET A 97 -10.53 -9.82 5.77
N LEU A 98 -9.24 -9.52 5.72
CA LEU A 98 -8.58 -8.65 6.69
C LEU A 98 -8.52 -7.25 6.11
N GLU A 99 -9.02 -6.28 6.87
CA GLU A 99 -8.82 -4.87 6.61
C GLU A 99 -7.92 -4.28 7.70
N CYS A 100 -6.89 -3.52 7.30
CA CYS A 100 -6.00 -2.85 8.23
C CYS A 100 -5.75 -1.43 7.78
N PHE A 101 -5.92 -0.47 8.69
CA PHE A 101 -5.62 0.93 8.46
C PHE A 101 -4.24 1.24 9.06
N GLY A 102 -3.37 1.82 8.24
CA GLY A 102 -2.12 2.39 8.71
C GLY A 102 -2.35 3.68 9.47
N ASN A 103 -1.38 4.08 10.27
CA ASN A 103 -1.40 5.38 10.89
C ASN A 103 -1.20 6.47 9.82
N PRO A 104 -1.72 7.69 10.04
CA PRO A 104 -1.46 8.80 9.15
C PRO A 104 0.05 9.09 9.01
N ARG A 105 0.57 9.27 7.80
CA ARG A 105 1.97 9.62 7.52
C ARG A 105 2.07 10.76 6.50
N THR A 106 3.17 11.50 6.52
CA THR A 106 3.40 12.67 5.65
C THR A 106 3.68 12.30 4.20
N ASN A 107 4.00 11.03 3.90
CA ASN A 107 4.20 10.55 2.53
C ASN A 107 3.46 9.23 2.29
N LYS A 108 2.98 9.04 1.05
CA LYS A 108 2.18 7.86 0.66
C LYS A 108 2.93 6.54 0.84
N LYS A 109 4.25 6.53 0.60
CA LYS A 109 5.08 5.33 0.74
C LYS A 109 5.07 4.83 2.19
N ALA A 110 5.42 5.70 3.13
CA ALA A 110 5.45 5.39 4.55
C ALA A 110 4.08 5.05 5.11
N ALA A 111 3.02 5.76 4.68
CA ALA A 111 1.64 5.47 5.10
C ALA A 111 1.24 4.02 4.76
N ALA A 112 1.64 3.57 3.58
CA ALA A 112 1.29 2.24 3.13
C ALA A 112 2.24 1.14 3.63
N GLU A 113 3.51 1.46 3.92
CA GLU A 113 4.37 0.56 4.69
C GLU A 113 3.79 0.32 6.09
N ASP A 114 3.34 1.39 6.75
CA ASP A 114 2.73 1.31 8.08
C ASP A 114 1.45 0.45 8.07
N ALA A 115 0.59 0.64 7.06
CA ALA A 115 -0.60 -0.19 6.88
C ALA A 115 -0.25 -1.67 6.59
N ALA A 116 0.80 -1.92 5.81
CA ALA A 116 1.28 -3.28 5.53
C ALA A 116 1.86 -3.95 6.78
N GLU A 117 2.58 -3.20 7.63
CA GLU A 117 3.11 -3.70 8.90
C GLU A 117 1.98 -4.11 9.85
N GLY A 118 0.94 -3.27 9.96
CA GLY A 118 -0.27 -3.62 10.72
C GLY A 118 -0.95 -4.89 10.20
N ALA A 119 -1.08 -5.03 8.88
CA ALA A 119 -1.66 -6.24 8.28
C ALA A 119 -0.81 -7.50 8.57
N LEU A 120 0.51 -7.41 8.43
CA LEU A 120 1.41 -8.52 8.76
C LEU A 120 1.30 -8.93 10.23
N TRP A 121 1.22 -7.96 11.14
CA TRP A 121 1.07 -8.23 12.56
C TRP A 121 -0.27 -8.95 12.84
N CYS A 122 -1.38 -8.45 12.30
CA CYS A 122 -2.69 -9.07 12.44
C CYS A 122 -2.72 -10.51 11.92
N LEU A 123 -2.15 -10.77 10.75
CA LEU A 123 -2.10 -12.11 10.16
C LEU A 123 -1.30 -13.09 11.03
N LYS A 124 -0.16 -12.64 11.56
CA LYS A 124 0.63 -13.46 12.50
C LYS A 124 -0.18 -13.78 13.75
N GLN A 125 -0.85 -12.80 14.34
CA GLN A 125 -1.67 -13.03 15.54
C GLN A 125 -2.82 -14.00 15.28
N MET A 126 -3.47 -13.91 14.12
CA MET A 126 -4.50 -14.88 13.73
C MET A 126 -3.93 -16.30 13.66
N ASP A 127 -2.77 -16.49 13.01
CA ASP A 127 -2.11 -17.81 12.97
C ASP A 127 -1.77 -18.36 14.36
N TYR A 128 -1.27 -17.51 15.28
CA TYR A 128 -0.99 -17.93 16.65
C TYR A 128 -2.25 -18.41 17.39
N GLN A 129 -3.39 -17.76 17.16
CA GLN A 129 -4.67 -18.14 17.79
C GLN A 129 -5.22 -19.45 17.22
N PHE A 130 -5.11 -19.66 15.91
CA PHE A 130 -5.59 -20.90 15.27
C PHE A 130 -4.73 -22.13 15.61
N ASN A 131 -3.43 -21.96 15.89
CA ASN A 131 -2.52 -23.06 16.23
C ASN A 131 -2.54 -23.46 17.72
N LYS A 132 -3.37 -22.84 18.56
CA LYS A 132 -3.46 -23.12 20.01
C LYS A 132 -4.69 -23.98 20.37
N GLN A 133 -5.50 -24.38 19.41
CA GLN A 133 -6.59 -25.34 19.57
C GLN A 133 -6.08 -26.76 19.35
#